data_AF-A0A293MIZ2-F1
#
_entry.id   AF-A0A293MIZ2-F1
#
_cell.length_a   1.000
_cell.length_b   1.000
_cell.length_c   1.000
_cell.angle_alpha   90.00
_cell.angle_beta   90.00
_cell.angle_gamma   90.00
#
_symmetry.space_group_name_H-M   'P 1'
#
loop_
_entity.id
_entity.type
_entity.pdbx_description
1 polymer ?
#
loop_
_entity_poly.entity_id
_entity_poly.type
_entity_poly.pdbx_seq_one_letter_code
_entity_poly.pdbx_strand_id
1 'polypeptide(L)'
;MGMVGRIIFAWCQGANLDYDSKKWRLFADVLNDSAIILEMSSQYFKNYVTPILCISSVAKSIVGVAGGATRAALTQHQARNNFLCSLIILRCLLQNQLLMCTIFVTFTALHIVSNYRAVTCLVMETFNQSRFKILVRHFLQSSGDILSVTDVNAAEPVWFTCSMQKVHICLGAPVSSVSLSYRDICQRTESAAHDNKSRYLVKLTRDEKRGIHKINIVLHEQCSVRDQMEAMFQSFLLEFVLLGNMTVNAHAPWFSNVQVLEDLAQNPVLHEQQLIAISKAIVKGQFESLWKGISASGWRTDYVLFGASEWRAVWNMKGISRPQHTYLHLAT
;
A
#
# COMPACT_ATOMS: atom_id res chain seq x y z
N MET A 1 -7.01 -28.43 3.30
CA MET A 1 -7.12 -27.25 2.42
C MET A 1 -7.06 -25.93 3.17
N GLY A 2 -7.91 -25.68 4.16
CA GLY A 2 -7.92 -24.42 4.91
C GLY A 2 -6.56 -24.00 5.49
N MET A 3 -5.89 -24.86 6.26
CA MET A 3 -4.60 -24.50 6.88
C MET A 3 -3.50 -24.15 5.85
N VAL A 4 -3.44 -24.88 4.74
CA VAL A 4 -2.52 -24.57 3.64
C VAL A 4 -2.85 -23.21 3.01
N GLY A 5 -4.14 -22.94 2.78
CA GLY A 5 -4.60 -21.62 2.30
C GLY A 5 -4.22 -20.47 3.23
N ARG A 6 -4.29 -20.68 4.56
CA ARG A 6 -3.82 -19.71 5.56
C ARG A 6 -2.33 -19.40 5.42
N ILE A 7 -1.50 -20.45 5.34
CA ILE A 7 -0.05 -20.32 5.28
C ILE A 7 0.36 -19.62 3.98
N ILE A 8 -0.20 -20.04 2.84
CA ILE A 8 0.09 -19.42 1.54
C ILE A 8 -0.37 -17.96 1.55
N PHE A 9 -1.58 -17.68 2.05
CA PHE A 9 -2.10 -16.31 2.10
C PHE A 9 -1.28 -15.40 3.02
N ALA A 10 -0.94 -15.87 4.23
CA ALA A 10 -0.11 -15.12 5.16
C ALA A 10 1.29 -14.84 4.57
N TRP A 11 1.87 -15.81 3.84
CA TRP A 11 3.15 -15.64 3.18
C TRP A 11 3.08 -14.66 2.00
N CYS A 12 2.05 -14.75 1.16
CA CYS A 12 1.91 -13.88 -0.01
C CYS A 12 1.48 -12.45 0.35
N GLN A 13 0.67 -12.28 1.40
CA GLN A 13 -0.05 -11.04 1.64
C GLN A 13 0.23 -10.41 3.02
N GLY A 14 1.02 -11.05 3.88
CA GLY A 14 1.28 -10.59 5.25
C GLY A 14 1.70 -9.12 5.34
N ALA A 15 2.73 -8.72 4.57
CA ALA A 15 3.19 -7.32 4.52
C ALA A 15 2.13 -6.34 3.99
N ASN A 16 1.17 -6.85 3.20
CA ASN A 16 0.13 -6.03 2.59
C ASN A 16 -1.09 -5.84 3.50
N LEU A 17 -1.25 -6.67 4.54
CA LEU A 17 -2.34 -6.57 5.51
C LEU A 17 -2.19 -5.31 6.37
N ASP A 18 -0.96 -5.02 6.81
CA ASP A 18 -0.70 -3.93 7.75
C ASP A 18 -0.87 -2.55 7.10
N TYR A 19 -0.50 -2.38 5.82
CA TYR A 19 -0.60 -1.06 5.18
C TYR A 19 -2.00 -0.71 4.67
N ASP A 20 -2.79 -1.69 4.23
CA ASP A 20 -4.15 -1.51 3.70
C ASP A 20 -5.21 -2.09 4.66
N SER A 21 -4.99 -1.92 5.96
CA SER A 21 -5.77 -2.54 7.04
C SER A 21 -7.28 -2.28 6.97
N LYS A 22 -7.70 -1.07 6.57
CA LYS A 22 -9.13 -0.74 6.32
C LYS A 22 -9.75 -1.65 5.24
N LYS A 23 -9.05 -1.80 4.10
CA LYS A 23 -9.52 -2.60 2.96
C LYS A 23 -9.56 -4.08 3.31
N TRP A 24 -8.50 -4.57 3.96
CA TRP A 24 -8.40 -5.97 4.37
C TRP A 24 -9.44 -6.35 5.42
N ARG A 25 -9.79 -5.43 6.33
CA ARG A 25 -10.87 -5.66 7.30
C ARG A 25 -12.21 -5.86 6.60
N LEU A 26 -12.60 -4.91 5.75
CA LEU A 26 -13.87 -4.99 5.01
C LEU A 26 -13.90 -6.20 4.06
N PHE A 27 -12.79 -6.51 3.40
CA PHE A 27 -12.67 -7.70 2.54
C PHE A 27 -12.81 -9.00 3.31
N ALA A 28 -12.21 -9.09 4.51
CA ALA A 28 -12.34 -10.27 5.36
C ALA A 28 -13.80 -10.50 5.77
N ASP A 29 -14.53 -9.46 6.16
CA ASP A 29 -15.94 -9.57 6.52
C ASP A 29 -16.79 -10.03 5.33
N VAL A 30 -16.62 -9.41 4.16
CA VAL A 30 -17.33 -9.80 2.92
C VAL A 30 -17.01 -11.23 2.49
N LEU A 31 -15.74 -11.63 2.54
CA LEU A 31 -15.30 -12.98 2.17
C LEU A 31 -15.84 -14.03 3.15
N ASN A 32 -15.89 -13.72 4.44
CA ASN A 32 -16.46 -14.58 5.48
C ASN A 32 -17.94 -14.84 5.24
N ASP A 33 -18.69 -13.76 5.03
CA ASP A 33 -20.13 -13.82 4.84
C ASP A 33 -20.46 -14.56 3.54
N SER A 34 -19.68 -14.32 2.48
CA SER A 34 -19.78 -15.08 1.21
C SER A 34 -19.53 -16.58 1.41
N ALA A 35 -18.56 -16.95 2.26
CA ALA A 35 -18.26 -18.34 2.57
C ALA A 35 -19.42 -19.03 3.30
N ILE A 36 -20.10 -18.32 4.20
CA ILE A 36 -21.29 -18.83 4.90
C ILE A 36 -22.48 -18.97 3.93
N ILE A 37 -22.70 -18.00 3.04
CA ILE A 37 -23.73 -18.09 1.97
C ILE A 37 -23.47 -19.32 1.09
N LEU A 38 -22.22 -19.55 0.72
CA LEU A 38 -21.84 -20.68 -0.12
C LEU A 38 -22.17 -22.02 0.58
N GLU A 39 -21.92 -22.15 1.88
CA GLU A 39 -22.31 -23.33 2.66
C GLU A 39 -23.83 -23.50 2.75
N MET A 40 -24.57 -22.42 2.99
CA MET A 40 -26.04 -22.47 2.99
C MET A 40 -26.59 -22.91 1.62
N SER A 41 -25.93 -22.50 0.52
CA SER A 41 -26.33 -22.88 -0.83
C SER A 41 -26.00 -24.34 -1.20
N SER A 42 -25.08 -25.00 -0.46
CA SER A 42 -24.62 -26.36 -0.78
C SER A 42 -25.76 -27.38 -0.83
N GLN A 43 -26.82 -27.16 -0.05
CA GLN A 43 -28.00 -28.02 0.01
C GLN A 43 -28.77 -28.09 -1.32
N TYR A 44 -28.65 -27.06 -2.17
CA TYR A 44 -29.25 -27.02 -3.50
C TYR A 44 -28.40 -27.74 -4.56
N PHE A 45 -27.10 -27.94 -4.31
CA PHE A 45 -26.14 -28.54 -5.24
C PHE A 45 -25.59 -29.87 -4.69
N LYS A 46 -26.46 -30.89 -4.58
CA LYS A 46 -26.16 -32.20 -3.96
C LYS A 46 -24.89 -32.89 -4.52
N ASN A 47 -24.58 -32.70 -5.81
CA ASN A 47 -23.39 -33.29 -6.44
C ASN A 47 -22.09 -32.50 -6.21
N TYR A 48 -22.17 -31.27 -5.69
CA TYR A 48 -21.03 -30.35 -5.50
C TYR A 48 -20.80 -29.97 -4.04
N VAL A 49 -21.42 -30.68 -3.08
CA VAL A 49 -21.30 -30.36 -1.65
C VAL A 49 -19.83 -30.37 -1.19
N THR A 50 -19.08 -31.43 -1.48
CA THR A 50 -17.67 -31.56 -1.08
C THR A 50 -16.78 -30.43 -1.61
N PRO A 51 -16.78 -30.09 -2.92
CA PRO A 51 -15.98 -28.96 -3.40
C PRO A 51 -16.46 -27.61 -2.85
N ILE A 52 -17.77 -27.41 -2.68
CA ILE A 52 -18.33 -26.20 -2.05
C ILE A 52 -17.79 -26.00 -0.62
N LEU A 53 -17.84 -27.05 0.21
CA LEU A 53 -17.33 -27.01 1.58
C LEU A 53 -15.81 -26.78 1.62
N CYS A 54 -15.06 -27.34 0.66
CA CYS A 54 -13.62 -27.12 0.56
C CYS A 54 -13.29 -25.64 0.25
N ILE A 55 -14.01 -25.04 -0.70
CA ILE A 55 -13.84 -23.63 -1.07
C ILE A 55 -14.21 -22.71 0.11
N SER A 56 -15.34 -22.97 0.77
CA SER A 56 -15.75 -22.20 1.95
C SER A 56 -14.74 -22.31 3.09
N SER A 57 -14.22 -23.52 3.34
CA SER A 57 -13.17 -23.74 4.35
C SER A 57 -11.89 -22.95 4.05
N VAL A 58 -11.48 -22.83 2.79
CA VAL A 58 -10.35 -21.99 2.38
C VAL A 58 -10.65 -20.50 2.59
N ALA A 59 -11.83 -20.03 2.17
CA ALA A 59 -12.25 -18.64 2.35
C ALA A 59 -12.25 -18.23 3.84
N LYS A 60 -12.90 -19.02 4.70
CA LYS A 60 -12.87 -18.81 6.17
C LYS A 60 -11.47 -18.89 6.77
N SER A 61 -10.59 -19.66 6.14
CA SER A 61 -9.20 -19.73 6.54
C SER A 61 -8.48 -18.40 6.32
N ILE A 62 -8.62 -17.83 5.11
CA ILE A 62 -8.04 -16.53 4.72
C ILE A 62 -8.57 -15.41 5.64
N VAL A 63 -9.88 -15.38 5.89
CA VAL A 63 -10.52 -14.45 6.84
C VAL A 63 -9.89 -14.55 8.23
N GLY A 64 -9.62 -15.77 8.70
CA GLY A 64 -9.00 -15.98 10.01
C GLY A 64 -7.63 -15.30 10.17
N VAL A 65 -6.88 -15.09 9.07
CA VAL A 65 -5.63 -14.34 9.06
C VAL A 65 -5.90 -12.83 9.05
N ALA A 66 -6.79 -12.38 8.17
CA ALA A 66 -7.06 -10.96 7.97
C ALA A 66 -7.88 -10.30 9.11
N GLY A 67 -8.70 -11.08 9.81
CA GLY A 67 -9.59 -10.62 10.89
C GLY A 67 -9.14 -11.01 12.32
N GLY A 68 -7.96 -11.61 12.47
CA GLY A 68 -7.55 -12.27 13.70
C GLY A 68 -7.07 -11.34 14.83
N ALA A 69 -7.98 -10.77 15.61
CA ALA A 69 -7.81 -10.51 17.06
C ALA A 69 -9.11 -9.93 17.64
N THR A 70 -9.88 -10.73 18.42
CA THR A 70 -10.89 -10.38 19.48
C THR A 70 -12.17 -11.25 19.47
N ARG A 71 -12.10 -12.55 19.81
CA ARG A 71 -13.33 -13.36 20.04
C ARG A 71 -13.33 -14.35 21.20
N ALA A 72 -12.28 -14.45 22.01
CA ALA A 72 -12.23 -15.44 23.10
C ALA A 72 -12.85 -14.96 24.44
N ALA A 73 -12.85 -13.65 24.72
CA ALA A 73 -13.19 -13.13 26.05
C ALA A 73 -14.69 -12.85 26.29
N LEU A 74 -15.51 -12.72 25.24
CA LEU A 74 -16.93 -12.33 25.36
C LEU A 74 -17.90 -13.51 25.53
N THR A 75 -17.46 -14.76 25.31
CA THR A 75 -18.34 -15.94 25.31
C THR A 75 -18.56 -16.57 26.69
N GLN A 76 -17.71 -16.31 27.69
CA GLN A 76 -17.85 -16.93 29.02
C GLN A 76 -18.91 -16.26 29.91
N HIS A 77 -19.23 -14.97 29.69
CA HIS A 77 -20.17 -14.24 30.56
C HIS A 77 -21.65 -14.32 30.09
N GLN A 78 -21.92 -14.76 28.86
CA GLN A 78 -23.28 -14.81 28.28
C GLN A 78 -23.91 -16.22 28.30
N ALA A 79 -23.15 -17.26 28.71
CA ALA A 79 -23.50 -18.66 28.47
C ALA A 79 -24.64 -19.24 29.35
N ARG A 80 -25.06 -18.57 30.43
CA ARG A 80 -25.99 -19.19 31.40
C ARG A 80 -27.48 -18.86 31.20
N ASN A 81 -27.81 -17.70 30.63
CA ASN A 81 -29.22 -17.28 30.45
C ASN A 81 -29.71 -17.26 28.99
N ASN A 82 -28.82 -17.30 27.99
CA ASN A 82 -29.21 -17.24 26.57
C ASN A 82 -29.34 -18.62 25.88
N PHE A 83 -29.01 -19.71 26.57
CA PHE A 83 -28.91 -21.04 25.96
C PHE A 83 -30.27 -21.58 25.48
N LEU A 84 -31.31 -21.50 26.32
CA LEU A 84 -32.65 -22.00 25.96
C LEU A 84 -33.28 -21.20 24.81
N CYS A 85 -33.18 -19.87 24.86
CA CYS A 85 -33.64 -19.02 23.77
C CYS A 85 -32.88 -19.31 22.47
N SER A 86 -31.56 -19.49 22.54
CA SER A 86 -30.75 -19.82 21.36
C SER A 86 -31.14 -21.17 20.74
N LEU A 87 -31.49 -22.18 21.55
CA LEU A 87 -31.94 -23.48 21.05
C LEU A 87 -33.33 -23.43 20.40
N ILE A 88 -34.26 -22.67 20.97
CA ILE A 88 -35.61 -22.51 20.41
C ILE A 88 -35.54 -21.72 19.08
N ILE A 89 -34.75 -20.64 19.05
CA ILE A 89 -34.50 -19.85 17.84
C ILE A 89 -33.85 -20.73 16.77
N LEU A 90 -32.81 -21.52 17.13
CA LEU A 90 -32.15 -22.43 16.20
C LEU A 90 -33.13 -23.46 15.62
N ARG A 91 -34.00 -24.05 16.46
CA ARG A 91 -34.97 -25.04 16.01
C ARG A 91 -36.02 -24.46 15.06
N CYS A 92 -36.47 -23.24 15.31
CA CYS A 92 -37.41 -22.53 14.45
C CYS A 92 -36.77 -22.14 13.10
N LEU A 93 -35.51 -21.69 13.12
CA LEU A 93 -34.73 -21.36 11.92
C LEU A 93 -34.42 -22.60 11.06
N LEU A 94 -34.11 -23.74 11.67
CA LEU A 94 -33.84 -24.99 10.97
C LEU A 94 -35.08 -25.58 10.28
N GLN A 95 -36.29 -25.26 10.77
CA GLN A 95 -37.54 -25.74 10.16
C GLN A 95 -37.97 -24.93 8.94
N ASN A 96 -37.56 -23.66 8.82
CA ASN A 96 -37.93 -22.81 7.70
C ASN A 96 -36.68 -22.22 7.03
N GLN A 97 -36.19 -22.93 6.01
CA GLN A 97 -34.98 -22.56 5.27
C GLN A 97 -35.11 -21.19 4.60
N LEU A 98 -36.30 -20.82 4.11
CA LEU A 98 -36.54 -19.50 3.52
C LEU A 98 -36.40 -18.39 4.57
N LEU A 99 -36.95 -18.61 5.77
CA LEU A 99 -36.81 -17.68 6.90
C LEU A 99 -35.35 -17.54 7.33
N MET A 100 -34.61 -18.66 7.43
CA MET A 100 -33.18 -18.65 7.74
C MET A 100 -32.38 -17.85 6.70
N CYS A 101 -32.63 -18.09 5.40
CA CYS A 101 -31.97 -17.35 4.31
C CYS A 101 -32.32 -15.85 4.37
N THR A 102 -33.58 -15.50 4.60
CA THR A 102 -34.03 -14.10 4.64
C THR A 102 -33.39 -13.35 5.81
N ILE A 103 -33.40 -13.95 6.99
CA ILE A 103 -32.76 -13.39 8.20
C ILE A 103 -31.26 -13.27 7.96
N PHE A 104 -30.61 -14.33 7.46
CA PHE A 104 -29.17 -14.31 7.20
C PHE A 104 -28.77 -13.20 6.23
N VAL A 105 -29.44 -13.08 5.07
CA VAL A 105 -29.14 -12.04 4.07
C VAL A 105 -29.37 -10.65 4.66
N THR A 106 -30.45 -10.44 5.40
CA THR A 106 -30.76 -9.14 6.00
C THR A 106 -29.70 -8.74 7.03
N PHE A 107 -29.37 -9.64 7.96
CA PHE A 107 -28.36 -9.37 8.98
C PHE A 107 -26.96 -9.25 8.38
N THR A 108 -26.64 -10.00 7.32
CA THR A 108 -25.37 -9.87 6.58
C THR A 108 -25.26 -8.51 5.90
N ALA A 109 -26.32 -8.05 5.24
CA ALA A 109 -26.35 -6.73 4.63
C ALA A 109 -26.15 -5.63 5.69
N LEU A 110 -26.87 -5.71 6.82
CA LEU A 110 -26.70 -4.79 7.95
C LEU A 110 -25.28 -4.85 8.53
N HIS A 111 -24.71 -6.04 8.68
CA HIS A 111 -23.35 -6.27 9.16
C HIS A 111 -22.31 -5.59 8.26
N ILE A 112 -22.39 -5.82 6.94
CA ILE A 112 -21.47 -5.22 5.97
C ILE A 112 -21.60 -3.71 5.95
N VAL A 113 -22.83 -3.17 5.96
CA VAL A 113 -23.05 -1.71 6.00
C VAL A 113 -22.49 -1.11 7.28
N SER A 114 -22.68 -1.78 8.42
CA SER A 114 -22.16 -1.31 9.72
C SER A 114 -20.63 -1.34 9.75
N ASN A 115 -20.00 -2.40 9.26
CA ASN A 115 -18.54 -2.49 9.16
C ASN A 115 -17.96 -1.48 8.17
N TYR A 116 -18.62 -1.26 7.04
CA TYR A 116 -18.24 -0.21 6.10
C TYR A 116 -18.24 1.15 6.80
N ARG A 117 -19.34 1.50 7.49
CA ARG A 117 -19.44 2.76 8.24
C ARG A 117 -18.36 2.86 9.33
N ALA A 118 -18.14 1.80 10.09
CA ALA A 118 -17.14 1.76 11.15
C ALA A 118 -15.72 2.00 10.60
N VAL A 119 -15.35 1.33 9.51
CA VAL A 119 -14.03 1.48 8.89
C VAL A 119 -13.85 2.85 8.23
N THR A 120 -14.91 3.43 7.64
CA THR A 120 -14.86 4.79 7.06
C THR A 120 -14.74 5.90 8.11
N CYS A 121 -15.25 5.69 9.33
CA CYS A 121 -15.12 6.67 10.42
C CYS A 121 -13.78 6.58 11.15
N LEU A 122 -13.00 5.52 10.91
CA LEU A 122 -11.73 5.30 11.58
C LEU A 122 -10.66 6.27 11.05
N VAL A 123 -10.19 7.14 11.94
CA VAL A 123 -9.10 8.08 11.65
C VAL A 123 -7.77 7.43 12.05
N MET A 124 -6.88 7.25 11.08
CA MET A 124 -5.54 6.71 11.29
C MET A 124 -4.47 7.77 11.00
N GLU A 125 -3.54 7.95 11.93
CA GLU A 125 -2.51 8.99 11.91
C GLU A 125 -1.21 8.59 11.19
N THR A 126 -1.13 7.38 10.63
CA THR A 126 0.08 6.84 9.98
C THR A 126 -0.06 6.82 8.47
N PHE A 127 0.90 7.29 7.69
CA PHE A 127 0.74 7.21 6.24
C PHE A 127 0.79 5.78 5.70
N ASN A 128 -0.19 5.43 4.86
CA ASN A 128 -0.03 4.40 3.83
C ASN A 128 0.11 5.06 2.46
N GLN A 129 0.29 4.26 1.41
CA GLN A 129 0.42 4.79 0.05
C GLN A 129 -0.81 5.60 -0.38
N SER A 130 -2.03 5.12 -0.08
CA SER A 130 -3.27 5.76 -0.51
C SER A 130 -3.44 7.15 0.13
N ARG A 131 -3.24 7.25 1.44
CA ARG A 131 -3.37 8.50 2.20
C ARG A 131 -2.28 9.50 1.83
N PHE A 132 -1.04 9.04 1.68
CA PHE A 132 0.05 9.92 1.27
C PHE A 132 -0.15 10.42 -0.17
N LYS A 133 -0.65 9.59 -1.08
CA LYS A 133 -1.00 9.99 -2.45
C LYS A 133 -2.08 11.08 -2.48
N ILE A 134 -3.12 10.96 -1.67
CA ILE A 134 -4.18 11.98 -1.55
C ILE A 134 -3.59 13.31 -1.08
N LEU A 135 -2.78 13.26 -0.01
CA LEU A 135 -2.14 14.45 0.55
C LEU A 135 -1.20 15.11 -0.46
N VAL A 136 -0.33 14.33 -1.11
CA VAL A 136 0.61 14.83 -2.14
C VAL A 136 -0.12 15.45 -3.31
N ARG A 137 -1.21 14.82 -3.78
CA ARG A 137 -2.05 15.39 -4.84
C ARG A 137 -2.59 16.75 -4.41
N HIS A 138 -3.22 16.83 -3.25
CA HIS A 138 -3.77 18.09 -2.76
C HIS A 138 -2.69 19.17 -2.60
N PHE A 139 -1.54 18.84 -1.99
CA PHE A 139 -0.43 19.76 -1.83
C PHE A 139 0.04 20.36 -3.15
N LEU A 140 0.19 19.52 -4.19
CA LEU A 140 0.62 19.95 -5.51
C LEU A 140 -0.44 20.79 -6.25
N GLN A 141 -1.73 20.50 -6.04
CA GLN A 141 -2.85 21.21 -6.67
C GLN A 141 -3.18 22.54 -5.98
N SER A 142 -3.12 22.59 -4.65
CA SER A 142 -3.57 23.71 -3.81
C SER A 142 -2.42 24.64 -3.38
N SER A 143 -1.37 24.77 -4.21
CA SER A 143 -0.22 25.66 -3.97
C SER A 143 0.44 25.50 -2.60
N GLY A 144 0.51 24.28 -2.07
CA GLY A 144 1.21 23.96 -0.83
C GLY A 144 0.33 23.75 0.40
N ASP A 145 -0.99 23.77 0.24
CA ASP A 145 -1.92 23.51 1.35
C ASP A 145 -1.95 22.03 1.77
N ILE A 146 -2.09 21.80 3.08
CA ILE A 146 -1.98 20.48 3.70
C ILE A 146 -3.33 20.08 4.29
N LEU A 147 -3.88 18.97 3.80
CA LEU A 147 -5.10 18.40 4.34
C LEU A 147 -4.89 17.88 5.77
N SER A 148 -5.93 18.05 6.58
CA SER A 148 -5.98 17.48 7.92
C SER A 148 -6.01 15.94 7.89
N VAL A 149 -5.64 15.31 9.01
CA VAL A 149 -5.69 13.84 9.15
C VAL A 149 -7.10 13.32 8.87
N THR A 150 -8.14 14.03 9.33
CA THR A 150 -9.54 13.63 9.15
C THR A 150 -9.96 13.68 7.69
N ASP A 151 -9.59 14.73 6.96
CA ASP A 151 -10.00 14.89 5.56
C ASP A 151 -9.34 13.85 4.65
N VAL A 152 -8.06 13.57 4.88
CA VAL A 152 -7.35 12.52 4.13
C VAL A 152 -7.92 11.13 4.43
N ASN A 153 -8.27 10.85 5.70
CA ASN A 153 -8.90 9.59 6.07
C ASN A 153 -10.31 9.43 5.49
N ALA A 154 -11.08 10.52 5.40
CA ALA A 154 -12.41 10.51 4.78
C ALA A 154 -12.36 10.30 3.26
N ALA A 155 -11.31 10.79 2.60
CA ALA A 155 -11.07 10.60 1.17
C ALA A 155 -10.41 9.24 0.81
N GLU A 156 -9.93 8.48 1.80
CA GLU A 156 -9.25 7.20 1.57
C GLU A 156 -10.23 6.12 1.04
N PRO A 157 -9.90 5.44 -0.07
CA PRO A 157 -10.71 4.32 -0.54
C PRO A 157 -10.58 3.11 0.41
N VAL A 158 -11.71 2.68 0.98
CA VAL A 158 -11.79 1.53 1.89
C VAL A 158 -12.02 0.19 1.19
N TRP A 159 -12.04 0.15 -0.14
CA TRP A 159 -12.16 -1.08 -0.92
C TRP A 159 -11.08 -1.17 -2.00
N PHE A 160 -10.77 -2.40 -2.43
CA PHE A 160 -9.84 -2.63 -3.53
C PHE A 160 -10.42 -2.10 -4.83
N THR A 161 -9.72 -1.15 -5.46
CA THR A 161 -10.10 -0.64 -6.77
C THR A 161 -9.77 -1.70 -7.82
N CYS A 162 -10.79 -2.17 -8.54
CA CYS A 162 -10.64 -3.14 -9.65
C CYS A 162 -10.15 -2.45 -10.95
N SER A 163 -9.43 -1.32 -10.82
CA SER A 163 -8.95 -0.54 -11.95
C SER A 163 -7.61 -1.09 -12.41
N MET A 164 -7.43 -1.25 -13.72
CA MET A 164 -6.15 -1.58 -14.32
C MET A 164 -5.17 -0.43 -14.06
N GLN A 165 -4.33 -0.58 -13.05
CA GLN A 165 -3.30 0.40 -12.73
C GLN A 165 -2.30 0.50 -13.88
N LYS A 166 -2.28 1.66 -14.55
CA LYS A 166 -1.30 1.96 -15.62
C LYS A 166 0.09 2.29 -15.08
N VAL A 167 0.20 2.60 -13.78
CA VAL A 167 1.47 2.91 -13.10
C VAL A 167 1.57 2.07 -11.82
N HIS A 168 2.71 1.43 -11.60
CA HIS A 168 3.00 0.65 -10.40
C HIS A 168 4.27 1.18 -9.71
N ILE A 169 4.18 1.49 -8.42
CA ILE A 169 5.29 2.01 -7.62
C ILE A 169 5.86 0.88 -6.76
N CYS A 170 7.16 0.59 -6.91
CA CYS A 170 7.86 -0.42 -6.14
C CYS A 170 8.88 0.25 -5.21
N LEU A 171 8.53 0.37 -3.92
CA LEU A 171 9.42 0.93 -2.91
C LEU A 171 10.37 -0.14 -2.36
N GLY A 172 11.68 0.12 -2.39
CA GLY A 172 12.71 -0.85 -2.01
C GLY A 172 12.94 -1.90 -3.09
N ALA A 173 13.06 -1.53 -4.37
CA ALA A 173 13.40 -2.46 -5.43
C ALA A 173 14.87 -2.93 -5.32
N PRO A 174 15.20 -4.21 -5.62
CA PRO A 174 16.58 -4.67 -5.65
C PRO A 174 17.33 -4.00 -6.79
N VAL A 175 18.59 -3.58 -6.59
CA VAL A 175 19.40 -2.88 -7.60
C VAL A 175 19.46 -3.64 -8.93
N SER A 176 19.52 -4.98 -8.86
CA SER A 176 19.51 -5.87 -10.02
C SER A 176 18.26 -5.69 -10.91
N SER A 177 17.09 -5.44 -10.32
CA SER A 177 15.85 -5.19 -11.07
C SER A 177 15.86 -3.85 -11.80
N VAL A 178 16.71 -2.93 -11.37
CA VAL A 178 16.70 -1.54 -11.83
C VAL A 178 17.65 -1.32 -13.02
N SER A 179 18.46 -2.31 -13.40
CA SER A 179 19.38 -2.26 -14.57
C SER A 179 20.11 -0.92 -14.71
N LEU A 180 20.52 -0.33 -13.59
CA LEU A 180 21.27 0.91 -13.59
C LEU A 180 22.71 0.60 -13.98
N SER A 181 23.20 1.25 -15.04
CA SER A 181 24.62 1.18 -15.36
C SER A 181 25.43 1.82 -14.23
N TYR A 182 26.68 1.39 -14.03
CA TYR A 182 27.58 2.05 -13.08
C TYR A 182 27.65 3.57 -13.32
N ARG A 183 27.67 3.98 -14.61
CA ARG A 183 27.61 5.41 -14.98
C ARG A 183 26.32 6.10 -14.57
N ASP A 184 25.17 5.42 -14.65
CA ASP A 184 23.89 5.98 -14.20
C ASP A 184 23.86 6.14 -12.67
N ILE A 185 24.39 5.15 -11.95
CA ILE A 185 24.51 5.22 -10.49
C ILE A 185 25.44 6.36 -10.11
N CYS A 186 26.64 6.42 -10.71
CA CYS A 186 27.59 7.50 -10.52
C CYS A 186 26.95 8.84 -10.84
N GLN A 187 26.35 9.06 -12.00
CA GLN A 187 25.73 10.34 -12.35
C GLN A 187 24.59 10.74 -11.40
N ARG A 188 23.70 9.80 -11.02
CA ARG A 188 22.55 10.06 -10.13
C ARG A 188 22.97 10.29 -8.68
N THR A 189 24.14 9.77 -8.30
CA THR A 189 24.70 9.88 -6.95
C THR A 189 25.76 11.00 -6.89
N GLU A 190 26.44 11.36 -7.97
CA GLU A 190 27.45 12.44 -8.08
C GLU A 190 26.76 13.80 -8.17
N SER A 191 25.64 13.86 -8.90
CA SER A 191 24.69 14.98 -8.78
C SER A 191 24.13 15.12 -7.35
N ALA A 192 24.30 14.09 -6.50
CA ALA A 192 24.02 14.11 -5.07
C ALA A 192 25.29 14.10 -4.19
N ALA A 193 26.50 14.09 -4.75
CA ALA A 193 27.75 14.09 -3.99
C ALA A 193 28.15 15.51 -3.55
N HIS A 194 27.68 16.53 -4.28
CA HIS A 194 27.70 17.91 -3.79
C HIS A 194 26.66 18.18 -2.67
N ASP A 195 25.70 17.28 -2.49
CA ASP A 195 24.57 17.43 -1.58
C ASP A 195 24.34 16.10 -0.84
N ASN A 196 25.24 15.83 0.10
CA ASN A 196 25.55 14.62 0.88
C ASN A 196 24.37 13.85 1.54
N LYS A 197 23.20 13.71 0.88
CA LYS A 197 21.93 13.38 1.54
C LYS A 197 20.92 12.54 0.77
N SER A 198 20.97 12.38 -0.57
CA SER A 198 19.89 11.60 -1.22
C SER A 198 20.06 10.09 -1.00
N ARG A 199 19.25 9.52 -0.10
CA ARG A 199 19.29 8.10 0.32
C ARG A 199 18.40 7.17 -0.49
N TYR A 200 18.00 7.60 -1.69
CA TYR A 200 17.18 6.81 -2.59
C TYR A 200 17.50 7.11 -4.06
N LEU A 201 17.24 6.12 -4.92
CA LEU A 201 17.34 6.23 -6.38
C LEU A 201 15.99 5.83 -6.99
N VAL A 202 15.55 6.55 -8.01
CA VAL A 202 14.33 6.25 -8.76
C VAL A 202 14.73 5.83 -10.17
N LYS A 203 14.03 4.86 -10.76
CA LYS A 203 14.12 4.46 -12.17
C LYS A 203 12.73 4.22 -12.70
N LEU A 204 12.48 4.70 -13.92
CA LEU A 204 11.25 4.44 -14.64
C LEU A 204 11.51 3.33 -15.67
N THR A 205 10.66 2.31 -15.68
CA THR A 205 10.67 1.23 -16.66
C THR A 205 9.30 1.12 -17.28
N ARG A 206 9.22 0.93 -18.60
CA ARG A 206 7.95 0.72 -19.30
C ARG A 206 7.84 -0.74 -19.72
N ASP A 207 6.78 -1.40 -19.30
CA ASP A 207 6.44 -2.74 -19.78
C ASP A 207 5.68 -2.59 -21.11
N GLU A 208 6.40 -2.73 -22.23
CA GLU A 208 5.85 -2.54 -23.58
C GLU A 208 4.71 -3.49 -23.89
N LYS A 209 4.71 -4.70 -23.32
CA LYS A 209 3.68 -5.72 -23.58
C LYS A 209 2.36 -5.38 -22.91
N ARG A 210 2.40 -4.74 -21.74
CA ARG A 210 1.22 -4.42 -20.93
C ARG A 210 0.84 -2.94 -20.98
N GLY A 211 1.71 -2.08 -21.52
CA GLY A 211 1.55 -0.63 -21.48
C GLY A 211 1.60 -0.05 -20.07
N ILE A 212 2.21 -0.76 -19.11
CA ILE A 212 2.27 -0.37 -17.70
C ILE A 212 3.62 0.28 -17.40
N HIS A 213 3.60 1.42 -16.74
CA HIS A 213 4.78 2.09 -16.21
C HIS A 213 5.12 1.55 -14.83
N LYS A 214 6.39 1.25 -14.57
CA LYS A 214 6.92 0.81 -13.28
C LYS A 214 7.91 1.85 -12.76
N ILE A 215 7.63 2.41 -11.60
CA ILE A 215 8.52 3.32 -10.89
C ILE A 215 9.22 2.50 -9.80
N ASN A 216 10.49 2.17 -10.03
CA ASN A 216 11.30 1.38 -9.11
C ASN A 216 12.14 2.31 -8.25
N ILE A 217 12.03 2.19 -6.93
CA ILE A 217 12.75 3.01 -5.96
C ILE A 217 13.72 2.13 -5.20
N VAL A 218 15.02 2.37 -5.35
CA VAL A 218 16.06 1.71 -4.56
C VAL A 218 16.33 2.56 -3.32
N LEU A 219 16.30 1.93 -2.15
CA LEU A 219 16.57 2.59 -0.87
C LEU A 219 17.99 2.29 -0.39
N HIS A 220 18.65 3.31 0.16
CA HIS A 220 19.93 3.13 0.84
C HIS A 220 19.73 2.42 2.18
N GLU A 221 20.74 1.71 2.67
CA GLU A 221 20.72 1.06 4.00
C GLU A 221 20.39 2.05 5.13
N GLN A 222 20.96 3.25 5.07
CA GLN A 222 20.74 4.31 6.06
C GLN A 222 19.49 5.17 5.80
N CYS A 223 18.54 4.69 4.99
CA CYS A 223 17.33 5.42 4.63
C CYS A 223 16.41 5.63 5.85
N SER A 224 16.10 6.88 6.15
CA SER A 224 15.14 7.27 7.19
C SER A 224 13.71 7.32 6.65
N VAL A 225 12.72 7.38 7.55
CA VAL A 225 11.30 7.55 7.18
C VAL A 225 11.09 8.80 6.32
N ARG A 226 11.81 9.87 6.65
CA ARG A 226 11.81 11.12 5.88
C ARG A 226 12.26 10.90 4.44
N ASP A 227 13.34 10.15 4.23
CA ASP A 227 13.85 9.85 2.89
C ASP A 227 12.87 8.95 2.11
N GLN A 228 12.16 8.04 2.79
CA GLN A 228 11.10 7.23 2.16
C GLN A 228 9.91 8.10 1.72
N MET A 229 9.51 9.07 2.55
CA MET A 229 8.45 10.02 2.20
C MET A 229 8.86 10.92 1.04
N GLU A 230 10.12 11.37 0.98
CA GLU A 230 10.67 12.13 -0.16
C GLU A 230 10.63 11.29 -1.45
N ALA A 231 11.06 10.03 -1.38
CA ALA A 231 11.04 9.10 -2.51
C ALA A 231 9.61 8.84 -3.01
N MET A 232 8.65 8.66 -2.09
CA MET A 232 7.25 8.47 -2.43
C MET A 232 6.63 9.76 -2.99
N PHE A 233 7.02 10.94 -2.49
CA PHE A 233 6.58 12.22 -3.04
C PHE A 233 7.00 12.37 -4.50
N GLN A 234 8.28 12.08 -4.81
CA GLN A 234 8.77 12.04 -6.18
C GLN A 234 7.99 11.04 -7.05
N SER A 235 7.71 9.86 -6.51
CA SER A 235 7.05 8.78 -7.24
C SER A 235 5.59 9.09 -7.56
N PHE A 236 4.86 9.72 -6.64
CA PHE A 236 3.50 10.18 -6.88
C PHE A 236 3.43 11.36 -7.86
N LEU A 237 4.39 12.29 -7.78
CA LEU A 237 4.52 13.34 -8.80
C LEU A 237 4.68 12.75 -10.20
N LEU A 238 5.61 11.79 -10.35
CA LEU A 238 5.82 11.08 -11.62
C LEU A 238 4.57 10.30 -12.06
N GLU A 239 3.89 9.62 -11.13
CA GLU A 239 2.66 8.90 -11.43
C GLU A 239 1.56 9.84 -11.98
N PHE A 240 1.32 10.98 -11.32
CA PHE A 240 0.28 11.92 -11.75
C PHE A 240 0.55 12.48 -13.15
N VAL A 241 1.82 12.79 -13.43
CA VAL A 241 2.27 13.30 -14.73
C VAL A 241 2.16 12.22 -15.82
N LEU A 242 2.64 11.00 -15.56
CA LEU A 242 2.54 9.88 -16.51
C LEU A 242 1.09 9.50 -16.84
N LEU A 243 0.16 9.73 -15.90
CA LEU A 243 -1.27 9.50 -16.11
C LEU A 243 -2.00 10.68 -16.76
N GLY A 244 -1.36 11.85 -16.89
CA GLY A 244 -2.03 13.08 -17.36
C GLY A 244 -3.12 13.58 -16.43
N ASN A 245 -3.06 13.23 -15.14
CA ASN A 245 -4.10 13.51 -14.13
C ASN A 245 -3.67 14.59 -13.13
N MET A 246 -2.71 15.43 -13.50
CA MET A 246 -2.20 16.51 -12.66
C MET A 246 -2.83 17.84 -13.10
N THR A 247 -3.26 18.63 -12.12
CA THR A 247 -3.80 19.98 -12.35
C THR A 247 -3.19 20.93 -11.33
N VAL A 248 -2.13 21.63 -11.69
CA VAL A 248 -1.44 22.54 -10.76
C VAL A 248 -2.01 23.94 -10.89
N ASN A 249 -2.22 24.63 -9.76
CA ASN A 249 -2.58 26.03 -9.75
C ASN A 249 -1.49 26.88 -10.41
N ALA A 250 -1.87 27.77 -11.33
CA ALA A 250 -0.94 28.64 -12.07
C ALA A 250 -0.06 29.52 -11.17
N HIS A 251 -0.49 29.80 -9.94
CA HIS A 251 0.27 30.58 -8.97
C HIS A 251 1.27 29.77 -8.15
N ALA A 252 1.30 28.43 -8.29
CA ALA A 252 2.23 27.59 -7.56
C ALA A 252 3.67 27.79 -8.08
N PRO A 253 4.68 27.86 -7.19
CA PRO A 253 6.06 28.12 -7.60
C PRO A 253 6.69 26.99 -8.44
N TRP A 254 6.09 25.80 -8.45
CA TRP A 254 6.51 24.66 -9.26
C TRP A 254 5.72 24.51 -10.57
N PHE A 255 4.77 25.39 -10.88
CA PHE A 255 3.88 25.27 -12.04
C PHE A 255 4.65 25.09 -13.36
N SER A 256 5.61 25.96 -13.64
CA SER A 256 6.42 25.89 -14.87
C SER A 256 7.22 24.59 -14.99
N ASN A 257 7.82 24.13 -13.89
CA ASN A 257 8.57 22.88 -13.88
C ASN A 257 7.67 21.66 -14.08
N VAL A 258 6.43 21.69 -13.57
CA VAL A 258 5.45 20.62 -13.79
C VAL A 258 4.97 20.61 -15.24
N GLN A 259 4.75 21.76 -15.87
CA GLN A 259 4.41 21.83 -17.30
C GLN A 259 5.49 21.20 -18.17
N VAL A 260 6.76 21.56 -17.94
CA VAL A 260 7.90 20.95 -18.65
C VAL A 260 7.96 19.43 -18.41
N LEU A 261 7.67 18.99 -17.18
CA LEU A 261 7.65 17.57 -16.84
C LEU A 261 6.50 16.82 -17.55
N GLU A 262 5.34 17.43 -17.69
CA GLU A 262 4.19 16.91 -18.44
C GLU A 262 4.47 16.79 -19.93
N ASP A 263 5.03 17.84 -20.54
CA ASP A 263 5.41 17.82 -21.96
C ASP A 263 6.43 16.69 -22.22
N LEU A 264 7.43 16.54 -21.35
CA LEU A 264 8.41 15.45 -21.44
C LEU A 264 7.80 14.05 -21.27
N ALA A 265 6.78 13.90 -20.42
CA ALA A 265 6.12 12.62 -20.20
C ALA A 265 5.21 12.21 -21.37
N GLN A 266 4.67 13.17 -22.12
CA GLN A 266 3.85 12.92 -23.31
C GLN A 266 4.69 12.60 -24.56
N ASN A 267 5.99 12.92 -24.54
CA ASN A 267 6.87 12.66 -25.67
C ASN A 267 7.19 11.15 -25.83
N PRO A 268 7.06 10.59 -27.05
CA PRO A 268 7.27 9.15 -27.29
C PRO A 268 8.74 8.72 -27.12
N VAL A 269 9.68 9.66 -27.30
CA VAL A 269 11.11 9.47 -26.98
C VAL A 269 11.32 9.88 -25.53
N LEU A 270 10.89 9.02 -24.61
CA LEU A 270 10.92 9.32 -23.19
C LEU A 270 12.37 9.41 -22.68
N HIS A 271 12.88 10.62 -22.45
CA HIS A 271 14.17 10.84 -21.80
C HIS A 271 14.04 10.63 -20.28
N GLU A 272 14.05 9.35 -19.87
CA GLU A 272 13.94 8.90 -18.47
C GLU A 272 14.81 9.70 -17.49
N GLN A 273 16.06 9.97 -17.88
CA GLN A 273 17.02 10.71 -17.06
C GLN A 273 16.58 12.16 -16.80
N GLN A 274 16.05 12.85 -17.81
CA GLN A 274 15.57 14.24 -17.67
C GLN A 274 14.31 14.29 -16.79
N LEU A 275 13.38 13.35 -16.99
CA LEU A 275 12.16 13.23 -16.18
C LEU A 275 12.51 13.04 -14.70
N ILE A 276 13.49 12.18 -14.41
CA ILE A 276 13.94 11.92 -13.04
C ILE A 276 14.69 13.12 -12.46
N ALA A 277 15.51 13.82 -13.25
CA ALA A 277 16.24 15.00 -12.81
C ALA A 277 15.30 16.17 -12.45
N ILE A 278 14.34 16.49 -13.32
CA ILE A 278 13.37 17.58 -13.11
C ILE A 278 12.44 17.24 -11.95
N SER A 279 11.89 16.02 -11.89
CA SER A 279 11.06 15.60 -10.75
C SER A 279 11.82 15.66 -9.42
N LYS A 280 13.10 15.26 -9.40
CA LYS A 280 13.95 15.37 -8.21
C LYS A 280 14.22 16.83 -7.82
N ALA A 281 14.40 17.73 -8.79
CA ALA A 281 14.57 19.17 -8.52
C ALA A 281 13.31 19.79 -7.90
N ILE A 282 12.12 19.48 -8.42
CA ILE A 282 10.83 19.92 -7.84
C ILE A 282 10.72 19.41 -6.40
N VAL A 283 10.98 18.13 -6.18
CA VAL A 283 10.89 17.49 -4.86
C VAL A 283 11.83 18.15 -3.86
N LYS A 284 13.10 18.35 -4.22
CA LYS A 284 14.06 19.05 -3.35
C LYS A 284 13.61 20.46 -2.98
N GLY A 285 12.99 21.19 -3.91
CA GLY A 285 12.51 22.54 -3.66
C GLY A 285 11.28 22.60 -2.73
N GLN A 286 10.42 21.58 -2.76
CA GLN A 286 9.11 21.63 -2.10
C GLN A 286 8.95 20.69 -0.89
N PHE A 287 9.81 19.69 -0.76
CA PHE A 287 9.67 18.67 0.28
C PHE A 287 9.82 19.23 1.70
N GLU A 288 10.67 20.25 1.90
CA GLU A 288 10.77 20.92 3.21
C GLU A 288 9.47 21.61 3.63
N SER A 289 8.76 22.23 2.68
CA SER A 289 7.45 22.85 2.93
C SER A 289 6.40 21.78 3.28
N LEU A 290 6.35 20.73 2.46
CA LEU A 290 5.49 19.57 2.69
C LEU A 290 5.75 18.93 4.07
N TRP A 291 7.03 18.73 4.43
CA TRP A 291 7.45 18.10 5.68
C TRP A 291 7.05 18.93 6.91
N LYS A 292 7.26 20.25 6.86
CA LYS A 292 6.82 21.16 7.93
C LYS A 292 5.31 21.13 8.09
N GLY A 293 4.59 21.14 6.98
CA GLY A 293 3.14 21.01 6.94
C GLY A 293 2.65 19.73 7.61
N ILE A 294 3.18 18.57 7.18
CA ILE A 294 2.86 17.26 7.76
C ILE A 294 3.14 17.22 9.27
N SER A 295 4.30 17.75 9.68
CA SER A 295 4.70 17.78 11.09
C SER A 295 3.78 18.64 11.95
N ALA A 296 3.17 19.67 11.38
CA ALA A 296 2.21 20.54 12.06
C ALA A 296 0.78 19.99 12.07
N SER A 297 0.42 19.09 11.14
CA SER A 297 -0.95 18.61 10.95
C SER A 297 -1.31 17.35 11.75
N GLY A 298 -0.51 16.96 12.75
CA GLY A 298 -0.83 15.83 13.65
C GLY A 298 -0.59 14.43 13.05
N TRP A 299 0.13 14.34 11.94
CA TRP A 299 0.54 13.05 11.38
C TRP A 299 1.71 12.45 12.16
N ARG A 300 1.68 11.13 12.37
CA ARG A 300 2.85 10.41 12.89
C ARG A 300 3.93 10.30 11.82
N THR A 301 5.15 10.67 12.20
CA THR A 301 6.34 10.67 11.31
C THR A 301 7.42 9.68 11.77
N ASP A 302 7.18 8.95 12.86
CA ASP A 302 8.12 7.96 13.41
C ASP A 302 8.25 6.72 12.52
N TYR A 303 7.18 6.37 11.81
CA TYR A 303 7.13 5.25 10.88
C TYR A 303 6.07 5.45 9.79
N VAL A 304 6.22 4.73 8.68
CA VAL A 304 5.29 4.76 7.54
C VAL A 304 4.95 3.35 7.08
N LEU A 305 3.75 3.18 6.54
CA LEU A 305 3.21 1.93 6.03
C LEU A 305 3.15 2.00 4.49
N PHE A 306 4.28 2.25 3.84
CA PHE A 306 4.34 2.30 2.38
C PHE A 306 4.51 0.92 1.73
N GLY A 307 4.60 -0.17 2.50
CA GLY A 307 4.86 -1.51 1.97
C GLY A 307 6.23 -1.60 1.29
N ALA A 308 7.24 -0.90 1.84
CA ALA A 308 8.61 -0.99 1.35
C ALA A 308 9.10 -2.44 1.47
N SER A 309 9.68 -2.97 0.39
CA SER A 309 10.33 -4.28 0.46
C SER A 309 11.59 -4.21 1.34
N GLU A 310 12.12 -5.37 1.73
CA GLU A 310 13.30 -5.48 2.59
C GLU A 310 14.61 -5.07 1.91
N TRP A 311 14.64 -4.96 0.57
CA TRP A 311 15.88 -4.66 -0.15
C TRP A 311 16.43 -3.28 0.20
N ARG A 312 17.69 -3.25 0.62
CA ARG A 312 18.49 -2.04 0.85
C ARG A 312 19.80 -2.19 0.08
N ALA A 313 20.31 -1.07 -0.41
CA ALA A 313 21.58 -1.04 -1.13
C ALA A 313 22.54 -0.04 -0.50
N VAL A 314 23.82 -0.27 -0.73
CA VAL A 314 24.91 0.60 -0.30
C VAL A 314 25.65 1.07 -1.53
N TRP A 315 25.76 2.38 -1.68
CA TRP A 315 26.55 3.02 -2.72
C TRP A 315 27.52 3.99 -2.06
N ASN A 316 28.64 3.46 -1.57
CA ASN A 316 29.70 4.31 -1.03
C ASN A 316 30.63 4.72 -2.18
N MET A 317 30.42 5.93 -2.71
CA MET A 317 31.25 6.45 -3.81
C MET A 317 32.59 7.02 -3.35
N LYS A 318 32.89 7.00 -2.04
CA LYS A 318 34.28 7.06 -1.60
C LYS A 318 34.85 5.69 -1.87
N GLY A 319 35.50 5.56 -3.04
CA GLY A 319 36.05 4.30 -3.54
C GLY A 319 36.71 3.51 -2.42
N ILE A 320 36.51 2.19 -2.46
CA ILE A 320 37.22 1.23 -1.63
C ILE A 320 38.68 1.69 -1.56
N SER A 321 39.09 2.22 -0.41
CA SER A 321 40.51 2.42 -0.15
C SER A 321 41.06 1.01 -0.26
N ARG A 322 41.83 0.71 -1.31
CA ARG A 322 42.53 -0.56 -1.40
C ARG A 322 43.19 -0.77 -0.04
N PRO A 323 42.98 -1.92 0.65
CA PRO A 323 43.70 -2.15 1.87
C PRO A 323 45.17 -1.98 1.55
N GLN A 324 45.83 -1.03 2.23
CA GLN A 324 47.26 -0.88 2.14
C GLN A 324 47.83 -2.27 2.44
N HIS A 325 48.52 -2.86 1.47
CA HIS A 325 49.22 -4.12 1.66
C HIS A 325 50.09 -3.96 2.90
N THR A 326 49.62 -4.49 4.03
CA THR A 326 50.44 -4.65 5.21
C THR A 326 51.39 -5.77 4.82
N TYR A 327 52.62 -5.40 4.50
CA TYR A 327 53.70 -6.35 4.32
C TYR A 327 53.74 -7.22 5.58
N LEU A 328 53.33 -8.47 5.45
CA LEU A 328 53.64 -9.53 6.38
C LEU A 328 55.17 -9.64 6.39
N HIS A 329 55.81 -9.01 7.38
CA HIS A 329 57.15 -9.39 7.79
C HIS A 329 57.06 -10.85 8.27
N LEU A 330 57.50 -11.76 7.42
CA LEU A 330 57.86 -13.11 7.83
C LEU A 330 59.05 -12.98 8.78
N ALA A 331 58.81 -13.26 10.05
CA ALA A 331 59.87 -13.60 10.98
C ALA A 331 60.42 -14.97 10.57
N THR A 332 61.72 -15.01 10.27
CA THR A 332 62.56 -16.20 10.39
C THR A 332 63.50 -15.99 11.55
#